data_AF-A0A6A4VBW4-F1
#
_entry.id   AF-A0A6A4VBW4-F1
#
_cell.length_a   1.000
_cell.length_b   1.000
_cell.length_c   1.000
_cell.angle_alpha   90.00
_cell.angle_beta   90.00
_cell.angle_gamma   90.00
#
_symmetry.space_group_name_H-M   'P 1'
#
loop_
_entity.id
_entity.type
_entity.pdbx_description
1 polymer ?
#
loop_
_entity_poly.entity_id
_entity_poly.type
_entity_poly.pdbx_seq_one_letter_code
_entity_poly.pdbx_strand_id
1 'polypeptide(L)'
;MVNRLNRQRSPAKRQRAVSAGTSSDTSADDGDCSTDQQLGPIQQFLQRALDKQTAELTERFENTVAGLREEITGLCQRVVELESHVNDQGNVIQQLHEAVDSRDSRIHFMEDELEELRREGNTPYLVLDGPGLPGLPPELEEEPWKEDVAATTRAVLQQHVPSVTVHEEDIVQCYRTARGKKIVCRFARWGPGSTRDAIYDARTHLQRDGNGARRQPQDQIYINEMLTTGAHNAFMKLRAARKRGEISSVHTRHGLIYVRMIPHGQKICVRNRIQCERVLRGEY
;
A
#
# COMPACT_ATOMS: atom_id res chain seq x y z
N MET A 1 0.89 -12.72 20.73
CA MET A 1 -0.01 -13.54 21.57
C MET A 1 -0.87 -14.33 20.61
N VAL A 2 -0.63 -15.61 20.34
CA VAL A 2 -0.85 -16.74 21.24
C VAL A 2 0.26 -17.78 21.04
N ASN A 3 0.75 -18.34 22.13
CA ASN A 3 1.88 -19.25 22.16
C ASN A 3 1.43 -20.56 22.82
N ARG A 4 2.05 -21.66 22.35
CA ARG A 4 2.39 -22.91 23.05
C ARG A 4 1.47 -24.14 23.00
N LEU A 5 2.11 -25.18 22.44
CA LEU A 5 2.36 -26.52 23.00
C LEU A 5 1.37 -27.64 22.70
N ASN A 6 1.61 -28.24 21.54
CA ASN A 6 1.94 -29.66 21.34
C ASN A 6 2.07 -30.50 22.64
N ARG A 7 1.16 -31.47 22.84
CA ARG A 7 1.38 -32.66 23.66
C ARG A 7 0.44 -33.82 23.24
N GLN A 8 1.10 -34.87 22.75
CA GLN A 8 0.81 -36.29 22.97
C GLN A 8 -0.52 -36.88 22.48
N ARG A 9 -0.42 -37.75 21.46
CA ARG A 9 -1.30 -38.92 21.31
C ARG A 9 -0.46 -40.15 21.02
N SER A 10 -0.41 -41.05 22.01
CA SER A 10 -0.03 -42.46 21.86
C SER A 10 -1.30 -43.30 21.78
N PRO A 11 -1.33 -44.41 21.02
CA PRO A 11 -2.25 -45.50 21.31
C PRO A 11 -1.47 -46.79 21.57
N ALA A 12 -1.59 -47.34 22.78
CA ALA A 12 -1.21 -48.72 23.06
C ALA A 12 -2.00 -49.28 24.26
N LYS A 13 -2.91 -50.22 23.98
CA LYS A 13 -3.11 -51.51 24.66
C LYS A 13 -4.52 -52.05 24.40
N ARG A 14 -4.59 -53.14 23.63
CA ARG A 14 -5.66 -54.15 23.78
C ARG A 14 -4.97 -55.49 23.94
N GLN A 15 -4.89 -55.92 25.20
CA GLN A 15 -4.46 -57.26 25.58
C GLN A 15 -5.62 -58.23 25.32
N ARG A 16 -5.38 -59.31 24.60
CA ARG A 16 -6.23 -60.50 24.60
C ARG A 16 -5.35 -61.67 25.00
N ALA A 17 -5.53 -62.15 26.24
CA ALA A 17 -4.83 -63.29 26.79
C ALA A 17 -5.44 -64.60 26.25
N VAL A 18 -4.57 -65.60 26.09
CA VAL A 18 -4.85 -66.95 25.62
C VAL A 18 -4.83 -67.90 26.82
N SER A 19 -5.62 -68.99 26.69
CA SER A 19 -5.57 -70.30 27.35
C SER A 19 -5.89 -70.45 28.85
N ALA A 20 -6.91 -71.25 29.15
CA ALA A 20 -6.75 -72.60 29.69
C ALA A 20 -8.14 -73.26 29.85
N GLY A 21 -8.42 -74.28 29.04
CA GLY A 21 -9.55 -75.19 29.26
C GLY A 21 -9.04 -76.43 29.98
N THR A 22 -9.66 -76.77 31.10
CA THR A 22 -9.39 -77.97 31.89
C THR A 22 -10.49 -79.00 31.64
N SER A 23 -10.06 -80.26 31.62
CA SER A 23 -10.74 -81.51 31.31
C SER A 23 -11.76 -82.02 32.34
N SER A 24 -12.41 -83.14 31.96
CA SER A 24 -13.23 -84.13 32.72
C SER A 24 -14.71 -83.76 32.93
N ASP A 25 -15.70 -84.66 32.82
CA ASP A 25 -15.72 -86.10 32.61
C ASP A 25 -17.08 -86.55 32.04
N THR A 26 -17.04 -87.75 31.46
CA THR A 26 -18.07 -88.70 31.01
C THR A 26 -19.52 -88.60 31.54
N SER A 27 -20.47 -88.82 30.62
CA SER A 27 -21.48 -89.89 30.77
C SER A 27 -22.04 -90.30 29.41
N ALA A 28 -22.07 -91.62 29.21
CA ALA A 28 -22.67 -92.30 28.07
C ALA A 28 -24.20 -92.35 28.21
N ASP A 29 -24.91 -92.27 27.08
CA ASP A 29 -26.20 -92.94 26.93
C ASP A 29 -26.38 -93.32 25.45
N ASP A 30 -26.70 -94.59 25.23
CA ASP A 30 -26.82 -95.27 23.94
C ASP A 30 -28.18 -94.98 23.29
N GLY A 31 -28.23 -94.84 21.96
CA GLY A 31 -29.52 -94.74 21.26
C GLY A 31 -29.45 -94.58 19.74
N ASP A 32 -29.54 -95.71 19.05
CA ASP A 32 -30.06 -95.94 17.70
C ASP A 32 -29.26 -95.55 16.43
N CYS A 33 -28.57 -96.58 15.97
CA CYS A 33 -28.22 -96.96 14.60
C CYS A 33 -29.42 -96.95 13.63
N SER A 34 -29.29 -96.26 12.47
CA SER A 34 -29.65 -96.74 11.10
C SER A 34 -29.95 -95.64 10.07
N THR A 35 -29.75 -94.35 10.36
CA THR A 35 -29.81 -93.26 9.36
C THR A 35 -28.43 -92.78 8.88
N ASP A 36 -27.35 -93.08 9.61
CA ASP A 36 -26.01 -92.54 9.37
C ASP A 36 -25.28 -93.08 8.13
N GLN A 37 -25.63 -94.28 7.63
CA GLN A 37 -24.91 -94.88 6.49
C GLN A 37 -25.26 -94.27 5.12
N GLN A 38 -26.44 -93.63 4.97
CA GLN A 38 -26.78 -92.89 3.74
C GLN A 38 -26.56 -91.37 3.85
N LEU A 39 -26.51 -90.82 5.07
CA LEU A 39 -26.27 -89.40 5.31
C LEU A 39 -24.79 -89.01 5.19
N GLY A 40 -23.86 -89.90 5.54
CA GLY A 40 -22.41 -89.61 5.50
C GLY A 40 -21.88 -89.16 4.12
N PRO A 41 -22.19 -89.84 3.01
CA PRO A 41 -21.74 -89.41 1.67
C PRO A 41 -22.36 -88.09 1.22
N ILE A 42 -23.63 -87.85 1.54
CA ILE A 42 -24.34 -86.60 1.21
C ILE A 42 -23.78 -85.43 2.02
N GLN A 43 -23.52 -85.63 3.32
CA GLN A 43 -22.87 -84.65 4.17
C GLN A 43 -21.45 -84.35 3.69
N GLN A 44 -20.67 -85.34 3.28
CA GLN A 44 -19.34 -85.12 2.71
C GLN A 44 -19.37 -84.37 1.37
N PHE A 45 -20.36 -84.63 0.52
CA PHE A 45 -20.54 -83.90 -0.73
C PHE A 45 -20.93 -82.44 -0.49
N LEU A 46 -21.90 -82.19 0.41
CA LEU A 46 -22.31 -80.85 0.81
C LEU A 46 -21.16 -80.08 1.48
N GLN A 47 -20.38 -80.74 2.34
CA GLN A 47 -19.20 -80.14 2.95
C GLN A 47 -18.16 -79.74 1.90
N ARG A 48 -17.82 -80.62 0.95
CA ARG A 48 -16.89 -80.29 -0.14
C ARG A 48 -17.40 -79.17 -1.04
N ALA A 49 -18.70 -79.14 -1.33
CA ALA A 49 -19.31 -78.08 -2.12
C ALA A 49 -19.27 -76.72 -1.39
N LEU A 50 -19.51 -76.74 -0.08
CA LEU A 50 -19.45 -75.56 0.78
C LEU A 50 -18.01 -75.08 0.99
N ASP A 51 -17.06 -76.00 1.15
CA ASP A 51 -15.61 -75.71 1.20
C ASP A 51 -15.14 -75.10 -0.12
N LYS A 52 -15.63 -75.60 -1.25
CA LYS A 52 -15.33 -75.03 -2.58
C LYS A 52 -15.91 -73.62 -2.75
N GLN A 53 -17.17 -73.41 -2.38
CA GLN A 53 -17.79 -72.08 -2.46
C GLN A 53 -17.14 -71.07 -1.49
N THR A 54 -16.78 -71.51 -0.28
CA THR A 54 -16.06 -70.65 0.67
C THR A 54 -14.66 -70.31 0.15
N ALA A 55 -13.95 -71.25 -0.46
CA ALA A 55 -12.67 -70.97 -1.11
C ALA A 55 -12.79 -69.97 -2.28
N GLU A 56 -13.77 -70.16 -3.18
CA GLU A 56 -14.02 -69.24 -4.30
C GLU A 56 -14.43 -67.83 -3.83
N LEU A 57 -15.25 -67.74 -2.78
CA LEU A 57 -15.62 -66.45 -2.18
C LEU A 57 -14.42 -65.79 -1.52
N THR A 58 -13.61 -66.54 -0.77
CA THR A 58 -12.38 -66.02 -0.16
C THR A 58 -11.43 -65.50 -1.22
N GLU A 59 -11.21 -66.22 -2.31
CA GLU A 59 -10.34 -65.78 -3.42
C GLU A 59 -10.87 -64.48 -4.06
N ARG A 60 -12.18 -64.37 -4.30
CA ARG A 60 -12.79 -63.13 -4.83
C ARG A 60 -12.66 -61.97 -3.85
N PHE A 61 -12.84 -62.22 -2.55
CA PHE A 61 -12.62 -61.20 -1.52
C PHE A 61 -11.15 -60.78 -1.45
N GLU A 62 -10.21 -61.72 -1.54
CA GLU A 62 -8.79 -61.42 -1.54
C GLU A 62 -8.40 -60.59 -2.78
N ASN A 63 -8.91 -60.95 -3.96
CA ASN A 63 -8.65 -60.20 -5.20
C ASN A 63 -9.24 -58.78 -5.16
N THR A 64 -10.46 -58.61 -4.65
CA THR A 64 -11.06 -57.27 -4.51
C THR A 64 -10.36 -56.43 -3.45
N VAL A 65 -9.96 -57.02 -2.32
CA VAL A 65 -9.17 -56.34 -1.29
C VAL A 65 -7.78 -55.96 -1.83
N ALA A 66 -7.14 -56.80 -2.63
CA ALA A 66 -5.87 -56.49 -3.28
C ALA A 66 -6.01 -55.30 -4.24
N GLY A 67 -7.03 -55.29 -5.09
CA GLY A 67 -7.30 -54.17 -6.01
C GLY A 67 -7.57 -52.85 -5.28
N LEU A 68 -8.41 -52.87 -4.23
CA LEU A 68 -8.67 -51.67 -3.42
C LEU A 68 -7.42 -51.18 -2.69
N ARG A 69 -6.53 -52.08 -2.25
CA ARG A 69 -5.24 -51.68 -1.64
C ARG A 69 -4.34 -50.99 -2.63
N GLU A 70 -4.29 -51.46 -3.88
CA GLU A 70 -3.52 -50.83 -4.95
C GLU A 70 -4.07 -49.44 -5.27
N GLU A 71 -5.39 -49.30 -5.41
CA GLU A 71 -6.05 -48.00 -5.62
C GLU A 71 -5.79 -47.02 -4.48
N ILE A 72 -5.93 -47.47 -3.22
CA ILE A 72 -5.63 -46.64 -2.04
C ILE A 72 -4.16 -46.20 -2.06
N THR A 73 -3.24 -47.10 -2.42
CA THR A 73 -1.82 -46.77 -2.52
C THR A 73 -1.56 -45.73 -3.60
N GLY A 74 -2.20 -45.86 -4.77
CA GLY A 74 -2.12 -44.87 -5.85
C GLY A 74 -2.69 -43.51 -5.46
N LEU A 75 -3.83 -43.48 -4.76
CA LEU A 75 -4.40 -42.24 -4.24
C LEU A 75 -3.50 -41.60 -3.19
N CYS A 76 -2.92 -42.37 -2.27
CA CYS A 76 -1.97 -41.87 -1.28
C CYS A 76 -0.74 -41.24 -1.96
N GLN A 77 -0.17 -41.89 -2.98
CA GLN A 77 0.96 -41.34 -3.72
C GLN A 77 0.60 -40.01 -4.41
N ARG A 78 -0.56 -39.95 -5.07
CA ARG A 78 -1.04 -38.72 -5.71
C ARG A 78 -1.29 -37.59 -4.71
N VAL A 79 -1.80 -37.90 -3.52
CA VAL A 79 -1.97 -36.91 -2.45
C VAL A 79 -0.63 -36.33 -2.02
N VAL A 80 0.40 -37.17 -1.83
CA VAL A 80 1.75 -36.72 -1.47
C VAL A 80 2.34 -35.79 -2.55
N GLU A 81 2.16 -36.12 -3.83
CA GLU A 81 2.62 -35.27 -4.94
C GLU A 81 1.92 -33.92 -4.97
N LEU A 82 0.60 -33.90 -4.76
CA LEU A 82 -0.18 -32.66 -4.68
C LEU A 82 0.22 -31.82 -3.47
N GLU A 83 0.44 -32.43 -2.30
CA GLU A 83 0.92 -31.74 -1.11
C GLU A 83 2.30 -31.10 -1.34
N SER A 84 3.22 -31.82 -2.00
CA SER A 84 4.52 -31.27 -2.40
C SER A 84 4.35 -30.09 -3.35
N HIS A 85 3.52 -30.22 -4.38
CA HIS A 85 3.31 -29.16 -5.35
C HIS A 85 2.69 -27.91 -4.73
N VAL A 86 1.71 -28.07 -3.83
CA VAL A 86 1.10 -26.96 -3.08
C VAL A 86 2.13 -26.28 -2.18
N ASN A 87 3.00 -27.05 -1.53
CA ASN A 87 4.08 -26.48 -0.71
C ASN A 87 5.08 -25.67 -1.56
N ASP A 88 5.47 -26.19 -2.73
CA ASP A 88 6.36 -25.50 -3.65
C ASP A 88 5.74 -24.20 -4.19
N GLN A 89 4.45 -24.24 -4.57
CA GLN A 89 3.70 -23.05 -4.95
C GLN A 89 3.63 -22.04 -3.80
N GLY A 90 3.40 -22.51 -2.57
CA GLY A 90 3.40 -21.67 -1.36
C GLY A 90 4.73 -20.93 -1.18
N ASN A 91 5.86 -21.61 -1.39
CA ASN A 91 7.18 -21.01 -1.34
C ASN A 91 7.39 -19.95 -2.42
N VAL A 92 6.96 -20.21 -3.65
CA VAL A 92 7.04 -19.23 -4.76
C VAL A 92 6.17 -18.01 -4.48
N ILE A 93 4.96 -18.21 -3.98
CA ILE A 93 4.05 -17.11 -3.61
C ILE A 93 4.68 -16.24 -2.52
N GLN A 94 5.31 -16.84 -1.52
CA GLN A 94 6.01 -16.11 -0.45
C GLN A 94 7.16 -15.27 -1.01
N GLN A 95 8.00 -15.85 -1.86
CA GLN A 95 9.11 -15.13 -2.51
C GLN A 95 8.61 -13.97 -3.38
N LEU A 96 7.49 -14.16 -4.10
CA LEU A 96 6.89 -13.11 -4.91
C LEU A 96 6.36 -11.96 -4.04
N HIS A 97 5.73 -12.26 -2.90
CA HIS A 97 5.28 -11.23 -1.96
C HIS A 97 6.46 -10.41 -1.43
N GLU A 98 7.52 -11.06 -0.97
CA GLU A 98 8.73 -10.37 -0.48
C GLU A 98 9.37 -9.50 -1.58
N ALA A 99 9.39 -10.00 -2.82
CA ALA A 99 9.90 -9.24 -3.95
C ALA A 99 9.00 -8.05 -4.33
N VAL A 100 7.68 -8.15 -4.14
CA VAL A 100 6.73 -7.03 -4.35
C VAL A 100 6.90 -6.00 -3.25
N ASP A 101 6.92 -6.40 -1.99
CA ASP A 101 7.12 -5.50 -0.84
C ASP A 101 8.45 -4.73 -0.93
N SER A 102 9.51 -5.42 -1.37
CA SER A 102 10.81 -4.81 -1.62
C SER A 102 10.76 -3.78 -2.77
N ARG A 103 10.04 -4.09 -3.85
CA ARG A 103 9.84 -3.18 -4.98
C ARG A 103 9.03 -1.95 -4.59
N ASP A 104 7.94 -2.12 -3.87
CA ASP A 104 7.08 -1.02 -3.41
C ASP A 104 7.84 -0.10 -2.46
N SER A 105 8.63 -0.66 -1.55
CA SER A 105 9.52 0.12 -0.67
C SER A 105 10.52 0.96 -1.47
N ARG A 106 11.10 0.39 -2.53
CA ARG A 106 12.04 1.10 -3.41
C ARG A 106 11.34 2.18 -4.25
N ILE A 107 10.14 1.91 -4.75
CA ILE A 107 9.34 2.89 -5.49
C ILE A 107 9.05 4.08 -4.59
N HIS A 108 8.58 3.86 -3.36
CA HIS A 108 8.31 4.94 -2.42
C HIS A 108 9.56 5.77 -2.09
N PHE A 109 10.71 5.11 -1.89
CA PHE A 109 11.97 5.80 -1.70
C PHE A 109 12.32 6.71 -2.89
N MET A 110 12.22 6.19 -4.12
CA MET A 110 12.48 6.98 -5.33
C MET A 110 11.47 8.11 -5.53
N GLU A 111 10.20 7.90 -5.20
CA GLU A 111 9.18 8.94 -5.26
C GLU A 111 9.48 10.09 -4.29
N ASP A 112 9.91 9.78 -3.07
CA ASP A 112 10.32 10.76 -2.06
C ASP A 112 11.57 11.53 -2.51
N GLU A 113 12.59 10.86 -3.04
CA GLU A 113 13.80 11.52 -3.60
C GLU A 113 13.46 12.42 -4.79
N LEU A 114 12.61 11.97 -5.71
CA LEU A 114 12.18 12.78 -6.85
C LEU A 114 11.39 14.02 -6.42
N GLU A 115 10.54 13.89 -5.39
CA GLU A 115 9.80 15.02 -4.85
C GLU A 115 10.75 16.03 -4.17
N GLU A 116 11.77 15.55 -3.46
CA GLU A 116 12.82 16.39 -2.88
C GLU A 116 13.63 17.14 -3.95
N LEU A 117 14.11 16.44 -4.98
CA LEU A 117 14.86 17.07 -6.09
C LEU A 117 14.00 18.11 -6.83
N ARG A 118 12.72 17.81 -7.07
CA ARG A 118 11.79 18.78 -7.69
C ARG A 118 11.56 19.99 -6.78
N ARG A 119 11.44 19.77 -5.46
CA ARG A 119 11.31 20.85 -4.48
C ARG A 119 12.54 21.76 -4.51
N GLU A 120 13.74 21.21 -4.51
CA GLU A 120 14.99 21.97 -4.63
C GLU A 120 15.04 22.75 -5.94
N GLY A 121 14.70 22.10 -7.06
CA GLY A 121 14.61 22.74 -8.37
C GLY A 121 13.61 23.90 -8.42
N ASN A 122 12.50 23.79 -7.69
CA ASN A 122 11.44 24.80 -7.63
C ASN A 122 11.71 25.92 -6.61
N THR A 123 12.61 25.73 -5.65
CA THR A 123 12.90 26.70 -4.58
C THR A 123 13.26 28.11 -5.08
N PRO A 124 14.09 28.32 -6.13
CA PRO A 124 14.37 29.64 -6.66
C PRO A 124 13.18 30.31 -7.37
N TYR A 125 12.07 29.60 -7.60
CA TYR A 125 10.95 30.14 -8.35
C TYR A 125 9.90 30.79 -7.45
N LEU A 126 9.40 31.94 -7.89
CA LEU A 126 8.16 32.54 -7.41
C LEU A 126 7.15 32.66 -8.54
N VAL A 127 5.87 32.58 -8.17
CA VAL A 127 4.74 32.73 -9.07
C VAL A 127 3.97 33.97 -8.66
N LEU A 128 3.88 34.94 -9.56
CA LEU A 128 3.06 36.13 -9.41
C LEU A 128 1.72 35.84 -10.10
N ASP A 129 0.63 36.07 -9.36
CA ASP A 129 -0.75 35.90 -9.81
C ASP A 129 -1.63 37.05 -9.31
N GLY A 130 -2.82 37.24 -9.87
CA GLY A 130 -3.79 38.25 -9.44
C GLY A 130 -4.12 39.31 -10.49
N PRO A 131 -5.24 40.05 -10.30
CA PRO A 131 -5.73 41.02 -11.26
C PRO A 131 -4.82 42.25 -11.43
N GLY A 132 -3.97 42.56 -10.44
CA GLY A 132 -3.02 43.67 -10.53
C GLY A 132 -1.82 43.38 -11.43
N LEU A 133 -1.69 42.16 -11.95
CA LEU A 133 -0.68 41.87 -12.97
C LEU A 133 -1.15 42.42 -14.31
N PRO A 134 -0.30 43.19 -15.02
CA PRO A 134 -0.62 43.62 -16.36
C PRO A 134 -0.79 42.37 -17.25
N GLY A 135 -1.89 42.35 -18.00
CA GLY A 135 -2.10 41.36 -19.06
C GLY A 135 -1.02 41.46 -20.12
N LEU A 136 -1.06 40.54 -21.08
CA LEU A 136 -0.28 40.71 -22.30
C LEU A 136 -0.79 41.98 -23.00
N PRO A 137 0.08 42.94 -23.36
CA PRO A 137 -0.33 44.12 -24.10
C PRO A 137 -1.05 43.73 -25.41
N PRO A 138 -2.12 44.42 -25.82
CA PRO A 138 -2.88 44.09 -27.04
C PRO A 138 -2.01 44.03 -28.30
N GLU A 139 -1.01 44.91 -28.38
CA GLU A 139 -0.02 44.98 -29.48
C GLU A 139 0.83 43.71 -29.62
N LEU A 140 0.95 42.94 -28.53
CA LEU A 140 1.74 41.72 -28.45
C LEU A 140 0.86 40.47 -28.46
N GLU A 141 -0.46 40.58 -28.65
CA GLU A 141 -1.35 39.41 -28.75
C GLU A 141 -0.99 38.51 -29.94
N GLU A 142 -0.58 39.11 -31.06
CA GLU A 142 -0.12 38.37 -32.24
C GLU A 142 1.29 37.81 -32.07
N GLU A 143 2.17 38.51 -31.33
CA GLU A 143 3.57 38.14 -31.14
C GLU A 143 4.00 38.15 -29.66
N PRO A 144 3.43 37.27 -28.82
CA PRO A 144 3.66 37.27 -27.37
C PRO A 144 5.12 37.03 -26.96
N TRP A 145 5.92 36.40 -27.83
CA TRP A 145 7.34 36.14 -27.59
C TRP A 145 8.22 37.38 -27.63
N LYS A 146 7.69 38.54 -28.08
CA LYS A 146 8.40 39.82 -28.08
C LYS A 146 8.32 40.56 -26.74
N GLU A 147 7.46 40.11 -25.82
CA GLU A 147 7.36 40.75 -24.50
C GLU A 147 8.65 40.56 -23.69
N ASP A 148 9.18 41.66 -23.17
CA ASP A 148 10.17 41.60 -22.09
C ASP A 148 9.47 41.32 -20.75
N VAL A 149 9.22 40.04 -20.49
CA VAL A 149 8.58 39.58 -19.25
C VAL A 149 9.42 39.95 -18.03
N ALA A 150 10.75 40.01 -18.15
CA ALA A 150 11.64 40.36 -17.03
C ALA A 150 11.47 41.83 -16.64
N ALA A 151 11.44 42.75 -17.61
CA ALA A 151 11.16 44.17 -17.35
C ALA A 151 9.77 44.38 -16.76
N THR A 152 8.73 43.71 -17.30
CA THR A 152 7.39 43.74 -16.73
C THR A 152 7.37 43.25 -15.28
N THR A 153 8.07 42.14 -14.99
CA THR A 153 8.20 41.60 -13.64
C THR A 153 8.83 42.62 -12.68
N ARG A 154 9.93 43.26 -13.08
CA ARG A 154 10.60 44.28 -12.24
C ARG A 154 9.69 45.47 -11.97
N ALA A 155 8.96 45.96 -12.97
CA ALA A 155 8.00 47.05 -12.80
C ALA A 155 6.89 46.70 -11.80
N VAL A 156 6.33 45.49 -11.91
CA VAL A 156 5.32 44.98 -10.97
C VAL A 156 5.90 44.86 -9.56
N LEU A 157 7.09 44.29 -9.40
CA LEU A 157 7.73 44.15 -8.09
C LEU A 157 8.06 45.52 -7.48
N GLN A 158 8.52 46.49 -8.25
CA GLN A 158 8.80 47.85 -7.77
C GLN A 158 7.52 48.55 -7.28
N GLN A 159 6.38 48.34 -7.96
CA GLN A 159 5.10 48.94 -7.59
C GLN A 159 4.46 48.27 -6.36
N HIS A 160 4.57 46.95 -6.24
CA HIS A 160 3.87 46.17 -5.20
C HIS A 160 4.74 45.85 -3.98
N VAL A 161 6.06 45.82 -4.15
CA VAL A 161 7.06 45.50 -3.12
C VAL A 161 8.19 46.54 -3.14
N PRO A 162 7.88 47.84 -2.93
CA PRO A 162 8.87 48.91 -3.04
C PRO A 162 9.98 48.85 -1.98
N SER A 163 9.79 48.07 -0.91
CA SER A 163 10.78 47.85 0.14
C SER A 163 11.96 46.96 -0.29
N VAL A 164 11.85 46.28 -1.43
CA VAL A 164 12.89 45.38 -1.94
C VAL A 164 13.37 45.90 -3.29
N THR A 165 14.65 46.26 -3.38
CA THR A 165 15.29 46.61 -4.65
C THR A 165 15.55 45.33 -5.44
N VAL A 166 15.06 45.26 -6.67
CA VAL A 166 15.24 44.11 -7.57
C VAL A 166 16.12 44.53 -8.74
N HIS A 167 17.30 43.96 -8.83
CA HIS A 167 18.23 44.22 -9.93
C HIS A 167 17.98 43.31 -11.12
N GLU A 168 18.59 43.63 -12.27
CA GLU A 168 18.45 42.81 -13.47
C GLU A 168 19.12 41.44 -13.29
N GLU A 169 20.28 41.39 -12.64
CA GLU A 169 21.00 40.15 -12.34
C GLU A 169 20.28 39.23 -11.34
N ASP A 170 19.30 39.73 -10.59
CA ASP A 170 18.56 38.92 -9.63
C ASP A 170 17.60 37.95 -10.31
N ILE A 171 17.17 38.26 -11.53
CA ILE A 171 16.20 37.49 -12.30
C ILE A 171 16.94 36.73 -13.42
N VAL A 172 16.97 35.40 -13.32
CA VAL A 172 17.62 34.54 -14.33
C VAL A 172 16.68 34.21 -15.47
N GLN A 173 15.40 34.00 -15.15
CA GLN A 173 14.41 33.58 -16.14
C GLN A 173 13.02 34.04 -15.71
N CYS A 174 12.27 34.62 -16.64
CA CYS A 174 10.86 34.95 -16.45
C CYS A 174 10.05 34.51 -17.66
N TYR A 175 8.84 34.01 -17.43
CA TYR A 175 7.90 33.71 -18.49
C TYR A 175 6.46 33.77 -17.99
N ARG A 176 5.54 34.02 -18.92
CA ARG A 176 4.10 33.97 -18.63
C ARG A 176 3.58 32.53 -18.68
N THR A 177 2.60 32.24 -17.84
CA THR A 177 1.85 30.98 -17.85
C THR A 177 0.35 31.26 -17.69
N ALA A 178 -0.47 30.21 -17.73
CA ALA A 178 -1.94 30.29 -17.60
C ALA A 178 -2.58 31.29 -18.58
N ARG A 179 -2.22 31.20 -19.87
CA ARG A 179 -2.67 32.12 -20.94
C ARG A 179 -2.36 33.59 -20.64
N GLY A 180 -1.14 33.86 -20.17
CA GLY A 180 -0.68 35.22 -19.91
C GLY A 180 -1.04 35.78 -18.54
N LYS A 181 -1.85 35.08 -17.73
CA LYS A 181 -2.39 35.61 -16.46
C LYS A 181 -1.44 35.53 -15.28
N LYS A 182 -0.41 34.69 -15.36
CA LYS A 182 0.57 34.48 -14.28
C LYS A 182 1.97 34.67 -14.81
N ILE A 183 2.86 35.13 -13.96
CA ILE A 183 4.29 35.22 -14.27
C ILE A 183 5.05 34.27 -13.35
N VAL A 184 5.93 33.47 -13.93
CA VAL A 184 6.85 32.60 -13.19
C VAL A 184 8.25 33.17 -13.32
N CYS A 185 8.92 33.39 -12.19
CA CYS A 185 10.23 34.03 -12.13
C CYS A 185 11.22 33.14 -11.39
N ARG A 186 12.34 32.80 -12.03
CA ARG A 186 13.51 32.16 -11.41
C ARG A 186 14.47 33.24 -10.94
N PHE A 187 14.84 33.18 -9.67
CA PHE A 187 15.85 34.06 -9.10
C PHE A 187 17.24 33.43 -9.10
N ALA A 188 18.27 34.27 -9.22
CA ALA A 188 19.67 33.84 -9.20
C ALA A 188 20.08 33.26 -7.85
N ARG A 189 19.57 33.84 -6.77
CA ARG A 189 19.86 33.43 -5.38
C ARG A 189 18.56 33.23 -4.60
N TRP A 190 18.54 32.18 -3.80
CA TRP A 190 17.44 31.85 -2.89
C TRP A 190 18.01 31.56 -1.50
N GLY A 191 17.18 31.75 -0.47
CA GLY A 191 17.59 31.61 0.92
C GLY A 191 17.79 32.95 1.65
N PRO A 192 18.20 32.90 2.92
CA PRO A 192 18.28 34.08 3.78
C PRO A 192 19.12 35.20 3.18
N GLY A 193 18.56 36.42 3.16
CA GLY A 193 19.22 37.61 2.61
C GLY A 193 19.19 37.72 1.08
N SER A 194 18.58 36.77 0.36
CA SER A 194 18.42 36.89 -1.09
C SER A 194 17.23 37.77 -1.47
N THR A 195 17.28 38.39 -2.66
CA THR A 195 16.18 39.18 -3.23
C THR A 195 14.88 38.38 -3.30
N ARG A 196 14.96 37.10 -3.68
CA ARG A 196 13.83 36.17 -3.72
C ARG A 196 13.14 36.04 -2.36
N ASP A 197 13.91 35.78 -1.30
CA ASP A 197 13.35 35.59 0.05
C ASP A 197 12.81 36.92 0.61
N ALA A 198 13.47 38.04 0.33
CA ALA A 198 13.00 39.37 0.69
C ALA A 198 11.64 39.70 0.03
N ILE A 199 11.50 39.44 -1.27
CA ILE A 199 10.22 39.57 -2.00
C ILE A 199 9.16 38.68 -1.36
N TYR A 200 9.50 37.41 -1.09
CA TYR A 200 8.55 36.48 -0.52
C TYR A 200 8.12 36.90 0.89
N ASP A 201 9.02 37.39 1.74
CA ASP A 201 8.68 37.86 3.09
C ASP A 201 7.81 39.12 3.07
N ALA A 202 8.10 40.06 2.15
CA ALA A 202 7.30 41.27 1.98
C ALA A 202 5.87 40.99 1.47
N ARG A 203 5.58 39.76 1.00
CA ARG A 203 4.26 39.38 0.46
C ARG A 203 3.10 39.60 1.44
N THR A 204 3.38 39.57 2.74
CA THR A 204 2.40 39.77 3.82
C THR A 204 1.77 41.16 3.79
N HIS A 205 2.43 42.12 3.14
CA HIS A 205 1.99 43.51 3.03
C HIS A 205 1.39 43.87 1.67
N LEU A 206 1.30 42.93 0.72
CA LEU A 206 0.82 43.18 -0.66
C LEU A 206 -0.60 43.74 -0.76
N GLN A 207 -1.44 43.48 0.23
CA GLN A 207 -2.81 43.99 0.25
C GLN A 207 -2.89 45.48 0.60
N ARG A 208 -1.78 46.09 1.01
CA ARG A 208 -1.70 47.51 1.34
C ARG A 208 -0.92 48.27 0.27
N ASP A 209 -1.28 49.52 0.06
CA ASP A 209 -0.50 50.45 -0.74
C ASP A 209 0.64 51.07 0.09
N GLY A 210 1.45 51.93 -0.54
CA GLY A 210 2.57 52.61 0.12
C GLY A 210 2.15 53.53 1.28
N ASN A 211 0.88 53.93 1.33
CA ASN A 211 0.31 54.76 2.40
C ASN A 211 -0.39 53.91 3.49
N GLY A 212 -0.36 52.58 3.37
CA GLY A 212 -0.96 51.65 4.32
C GLY A 212 -2.46 51.40 4.13
N ALA A 213 -3.10 52.04 3.15
CA ALA A 213 -4.50 51.79 2.81
C ALA A 213 -4.63 50.47 2.03
N ARG A 214 -5.81 49.82 2.09
CA ARG A 214 -6.04 48.57 1.36
C ARG A 214 -6.10 48.86 -0.14
N ARG A 215 -5.34 48.11 -0.94
CA ARG A 215 -5.40 48.18 -2.40
C ARG A 215 -6.78 47.76 -2.90
N GLN A 216 -7.23 48.42 -3.96
CA GLN A 216 -8.45 48.02 -4.67
C GLN A 216 -8.30 46.58 -5.17
N PRO A 217 -9.40 45.79 -5.24
CA PRO A 217 -9.34 44.39 -5.66
C PRO A 217 -8.63 44.18 -7.01
N GLN A 218 -8.79 45.11 -7.95
CA GLN A 218 -8.18 45.09 -9.27
C GLN A 218 -6.65 45.28 -9.25
N ASP A 219 -6.10 45.90 -8.21
CA ASP A 219 -4.67 46.18 -8.06
C ASP A 219 -3.98 45.20 -7.11
N GLN A 220 -4.62 44.06 -6.81
CA GLN A 220 -4.05 43.06 -5.90
C GLN A 220 -3.23 42.04 -6.69
N ILE A 221 -2.04 41.75 -6.17
CA ILE A 221 -1.21 40.63 -6.62
C ILE A 221 -0.98 39.66 -5.46
N TYR A 222 -0.71 38.41 -5.82
CA TYR A 222 -0.40 37.30 -4.95
C TYR A 222 0.94 36.73 -5.37
N ILE A 223 1.87 36.64 -4.43
CA ILE A 223 3.17 36.01 -4.64
C ILE A 223 3.18 34.66 -3.94
N ASN A 224 3.32 33.60 -4.71
CA ASN A 224 3.34 32.22 -4.23
C ASN A 224 4.66 31.53 -4.57
N GLU A 225 5.00 30.48 -3.84
CA GLU A 225 6.11 29.61 -4.23
C GLU A 225 5.66 28.65 -5.32
N MET A 226 6.60 28.23 -6.17
CA MET A 226 6.36 27.12 -7.07
C MET A 226 6.44 25.81 -6.26
N LEU A 227 5.30 25.20 -6.00
CA LEU A 227 5.23 23.92 -5.29
C LEU A 227 5.32 22.77 -6.28
N THR A 228 5.85 21.65 -5.82
CA THR A 228 5.68 20.37 -6.50
C THR A 228 4.20 19.96 -6.52
N THR A 229 3.82 19.03 -7.39
CA THR A 229 2.44 18.56 -7.49
C THR A 229 1.96 17.93 -6.18
N GLY A 230 2.82 17.15 -5.51
CA GLY A 230 2.50 16.53 -4.22
C GLY A 230 2.26 17.59 -3.13
N ALA A 231 3.20 18.51 -2.97
CA ALA A 231 3.07 19.62 -2.01
C ALA A 231 1.88 20.54 -2.33
N HIS A 232 1.61 20.84 -3.60
CA HIS A 232 0.45 21.64 -3.99
C HIS A 232 -0.87 21.00 -3.55
N ASN A 233 -1.02 19.69 -3.82
CA ASN A 233 -2.21 18.94 -3.42
C ASN A 233 -2.38 18.90 -1.90
N ALA A 234 -1.29 18.63 -1.17
CA ALA A 234 -1.29 18.65 0.30
C ALA A 234 -1.66 20.04 0.84
N PHE A 235 -1.09 21.11 0.27
CA PHE A 235 -1.39 22.48 0.67
C PHE A 235 -2.86 22.84 0.44
N MET A 236 -3.45 22.43 -0.69
CA MET A 236 -4.87 22.69 -0.96
C MET A 236 -5.80 21.96 0.01
N LYS A 237 -5.49 20.70 0.36
CA LYS A 237 -6.23 19.96 1.39
C LYS A 237 -6.16 20.66 2.74
N LEU A 238 -4.96 21.04 3.18
CA LEU A 238 -4.75 21.74 4.46
C LEU A 238 -5.41 23.12 4.45
N ARG A 239 -5.36 23.84 3.32
CA ARG A 239 -6.06 25.12 3.17
C ARG A 239 -7.58 24.97 3.28
N ALA A 240 -8.15 23.88 2.77
CA ALA A 240 -9.56 23.56 2.96
C ALA A 240 -9.87 23.25 4.44
N ALA A 241 -9.02 22.49 5.12
CA ALA A 241 -9.15 22.23 6.57
C ALA A 241 -9.09 23.52 7.40
N ARG A 242 -8.22 24.46 7.04
CA ARG A 242 -8.16 25.78 7.68
C ARG A 242 -9.47 26.54 7.52
N LYS A 243 -10.07 26.51 6.32
CA LYS A 243 -11.36 27.16 6.08
C LYS A 243 -12.49 26.56 6.93
N ARG A 244 -12.40 25.26 7.26
CA ARG A 244 -13.33 24.58 8.17
C ARG A 244 -13.02 24.80 9.66
N GLY A 245 -11.92 25.47 9.98
CA GLY A 245 -11.51 25.73 11.36
C GLY A 245 -10.78 24.57 12.06
N GLU A 246 -10.45 23.49 11.33
CA GLU A 246 -9.73 22.32 11.88
C GLU A 246 -8.27 22.62 12.19
N ILE A 247 -7.68 23.58 11.47
CA ILE A 247 -6.31 24.05 11.68
C ILE A 247 -6.30 25.58 11.77
N SER A 248 -5.45 26.12 12.64
CA SER A 248 -5.33 27.56 12.84
C SER A 248 -4.66 28.27 11.65
N SER A 249 -3.55 27.72 11.14
CA SER A 249 -2.80 28.35 10.06
C SER A 249 -2.12 27.33 9.14
N VAL A 250 -1.98 27.71 7.87
CA VAL A 250 -1.21 26.97 6.86
C VAL A 250 -0.50 27.99 5.97
N HIS A 251 0.79 27.76 5.73
CA HIS A 251 1.62 28.57 4.84
C HIS A 251 2.73 27.72 4.24
N THR A 252 3.40 28.23 3.21
CA THR A 252 4.57 27.58 2.61
C THR A 252 5.82 28.40 2.83
N ARG A 253 6.97 27.72 2.90
CA ARG A 253 8.30 28.32 2.84
C ARG A 253 9.30 27.31 2.28
N HIS A 254 10.06 27.72 1.28
CA HIS A 254 11.06 26.91 0.57
C HIS A 254 10.49 25.59 0.03
N GLY A 255 9.25 25.65 -0.47
CA GLY A 255 8.55 24.50 -1.01
C GLY A 255 8.00 23.53 0.04
N LEU A 256 8.25 23.78 1.33
CA LEU A 256 7.69 23.02 2.45
C LEU A 256 6.42 23.68 2.97
N ILE A 257 5.52 22.85 3.52
CA ILE A 257 4.25 23.31 4.06
C ILE A 257 4.35 23.30 5.58
N TYR A 258 3.95 24.41 6.19
CA TYR A 258 3.93 24.58 7.64
C TYR A 258 2.52 24.84 8.13
N VAL A 259 2.10 24.04 9.11
CA VAL A 259 0.78 24.09 9.72
C VAL A 259 0.91 24.41 11.22
N ARG A 260 -0.08 25.10 11.77
CA ARG A 260 -0.32 25.14 13.22
C ARG A 260 -1.75 24.71 13.48
N MET A 261 -1.93 23.79 14.43
CA MET A 261 -3.25 23.28 14.80
C MET A 261 -4.00 24.30 15.65
N ILE A 262 -3.32 24.87 16.65
CA ILE A 262 -3.85 25.94 17.50
C ILE A 262 -3.14 27.28 17.23
N PRO A 263 -3.80 28.42 17.51
CA PRO A 263 -3.17 29.73 17.44
C PRO A 263 -1.90 29.77 18.28
N HIS A 264 -0.81 30.31 17.70
CA HIS A 264 0.51 30.38 18.33
C HIS A 264 1.15 29.04 18.76
N GLY A 265 0.54 27.89 18.46
CA GLY A 265 1.07 26.56 18.78
C GLY A 265 2.28 26.14 17.94
N GLN A 266 2.81 24.94 18.18
CA GLN A 266 3.98 24.44 17.45
C GLN A 266 3.76 24.43 15.93
N LYS A 267 4.80 24.83 15.17
CA LYS A 267 4.82 24.70 13.71
C LYS A 267 5.13 23.24 13.35
N ILE A 268 4.22 22.60 12.63
CA ILE A 268 4.40 21.25 12.10
C ILE A 268 4.77 21.37 10.63
N CYS A 269 5.88 20.76 10.24
CA CYS A 269 6.29 20.68 8.84
C CYS A 269 5.67 19.45 8.20
N VAL A 270 4.94 19.64 7.10
CA VAL A 270 4.33 18.56 6.31
C VAL A 270 5.17 18.34 5.06
N ARG A 271 5.87 17.21 5.02
CA ARG A 271 6.81 16.86 3.93
C ARG A 271 6.19 15.95 2.88
N ASN A 272 5.31 15.05 3.28
CA ASN A 272 4.72 14.06 2.39
C ASN A 272 3.21 13.91 2.64
N ARG A 273 2.58 13.13 1.76
CA ARG A 273 1.15 12.84 1.82
C ARG A 273 0.74 12.17 3.14
N ILE A 274 1.55 11.24 3.65
CA ILE A 274 1.25 10.51 4.89
C ILE A 274 1.18 11.48 6.08
N GLN A 275 2.15 12.38 6.20
CA GLN A 275 2.15 13.43 7.23
C GLN A 275 0.95 14.37 7.08
N CYS A 276 0.56 14.71 5.84
CA CYS A 276 -0.63 15.52 5.60
C CYS A 276 -1.88 14.85 6.16
N GLU A 277 -2.08 13.55 5.89
CA GLU A 277 -3.23 12.80 6.40
C GLU A 277 -3.19 12.66 7.93
N ARG A 278 -2.00 12.43 8.51
CA ARG A 278 -1.82 12.38 9.97
C ARG A 278 -2.19 13.70 10.67
N VAL A 279 -1.72 14.82 10.11
CA VAL A 279 -2.08 16.16 10.63
C VAL A 279 -3.58 16.40 10.56
N LEU A 280 -4.24 15.99 9.47
CA LEU A 280 -5.70 16.11 9.33
C LEU A 280 -6.48 15.22 10.32
N ARG A 281 -5.90 14.11 10.78
CA ARG A 281 -6.46 13.27 11.87
C ARG A 281 -6.13 13.77 13.27
N GLY A 282 -5.26 14.78 13.39
CA GLY A 282 -4.79 15.28 14.69
C GLY A 282 -3.66 14.46 15.32
N GLU A 283 -2.94 13.65 14.53
CA GLU A 283 -1.82 12.82 14.97
C GLU A 283 -0.48 13.48 14.60
N TYR A 284 0.06 14.36 15.46
CA TYR A 284 1.24 15.18 15.13
C TYR A 284 2.26 15.30 16.25
#